data_AF-A0A2E8XH72-F1
#
_entry.id   AF-A0A2E8XH72-F1
#
_cell.length_a   1.000
_cell.length_b   1.000
_cell.length_c   1.000
_cell.angle_alpha   90.00
_cell.angle_beta   90.00
_cell.angle_gamma   90.00
#
_symmetry.space_group_name_H-M   'P 1'
#
loop_
_entity.id
_entity.type
_entity.pdbx_description
1 polymer ?
#
loop_
_entity_poly.entity_id
_entity_poly.type
_entity_poly.pdbx_seq_one_letter_code
_entity_poly.pdbx_strand_id
1 'polypeptide(L)'
;MAEGFGVSTAIIGLTIVALGTSLPELAASVASVLKGHHDLAIGNIVGSNILNLLAVLPFPGLLSAGAIDSFLFYRDYIGVLILTLLLAFFCHRGIKKNKMISRINGIIFLSIYGGWFTLMLIQTQS
;
A
#
# COMPACT_ATOMS: atom_id res chain seq x y z
N MET A 1 -5.51 13.21 25.05
CA MET A 1 -4.05 13.01 25.24
C MET A 1 -3.37 12.68 23.91
N ALA A 2 -3.60 13.47 22.85
CA ALA A 2 -3.01 13.27 21.52
C ALA A 2 -2.20 14.49 21.03
N GLU A 3 -1.85 15.41 21.95
CA GLU A 3 -1.12 16.65 21.64
C GLU A 3 0.33 16.65 22.19
N GLY A 4 0.80 15.53 22.77
CA GLY A 4 2.09 15.46 23.46
C GLY A 4 3.31 15.14 22.57
N PHE A 5 3.08 14.65 21.36
CA PHE A 5 4.11 14.44 20.34
C PHE A 5 3.62 15.20 19.12
N GLY A 6 4.38 16.16 18.60
CA GLY A 6 4.06 16.98 17.42
C GLY A 6 3.95 16.15 16.13
N VAL A 7 3.04 15.19 16.13
CA VAL A 7 2.77 14.19 15.10
C VAL A 7 1.26 14.23 14.94
N SER A 8 0.80 14.84 13.85
CA SER A 8 -0.62 14.96 13.51
C SER A 8 -1.33 13.59 13.62
N THR A 9 -2.57 13.58 14.13
CA THR A 9 -3.44 12.39 14.17
C THR A 9 -3.53 11.71 12.80
N ALA A 10 -3.35 12.47 11.72
CA ALA A 10 -3.24 11.98 10.34
C ALA A 10 -2.05 11.00 10.16
N ILE A 11 -0.88 11.30 10.73
CA ILE A 11 0.31 10.44 10.62
C ILE A 11 0.06 9.10 11.31
N ILE A 12 -0.54 9.12 12.52
CA ILE A 12 -0.86 7.89 13.27
C ILE A 12 -1.83 7.00 12.49
N GLY A 13 -2.89 7.59 11.89
CA GLY A 13 -3.82 6.86 11.03
C GLY A 13 -3.15 6.31 9.76
N LEU A 14 -2.27 7.09 9.15
CA LEU A 14 -1.59 6.70 7.92
C LEU A 14 -0.46 5.68 8.11
N THR A 15 0.15 5.63 9.30
CA THR A 15 1.23 4.68 9.59
C THR A 15 0.80 3.53 10.47
N ILE A 16 0.46 3.77 11.73
CA ILE A 16 0.25 2.70 12.71
C ILE A 16 -0.98 1.87 12.35
N VAL A 17 -2.09 2.53 12.01
CA VAL A 17 -3.33 1.83 11.64
C VAL A 17 -3.16 1.11 10.31
N ALA A 18 -2.64 1.78 9.27
CA ALA A 18 -2.43 1.19 7.96
C ALA A 18 -1.44 0.00 7.98
N LEU A 19 -0.33 0.11 8.73
CA LEU A 19 0.61 -1.00 8.91
C LEU A 19 -0.03 -2.14 9.71
N GLY A 20 -0.80 -1.83 10.75
CA GLY A 20 -1.49 -2.80 11.58
C GLY A 20 -2.48 -3.67 10.80
N THR A 21 -3.20 -3.08 9.84
CA THR A 21 -4.15 -3.81 8.99
C THR A 21 -3.47 -4.73 7.97
N SER A 22 -2.30 -4.34 7.44
CA SER A 22 -1.59 -5.12 6.42
C SER A 22 -0.51 -6.07 6.95
N LEU A 23 -0.18 -6.00 8.24
CA LEU A 23 0.77 -6.92 8.88
C LEU A 23 0.35 -8.40 8.80
N PRO A 24 -0.91 -8.77 9.14
CA PRO A 24 -1.37 -10.16 9.03
C PRO A 24 -1.29 -10.70 7.60
N GLU A 25 -1.61 -9.85 6.63
CA GLU A 25 -1.60 -10.17 5.20
C GLU A 25 -0.17 -10.42 4.71
N LEU A 26 0.77 -9.55 5.11
CA LEU A 26 2.19 -9.71 4.84
C LEU A 26 2.72 -11.02 5.45
N ALA A 27 2.37 -11.31 6.71
CA ALA A 27 2.78 -12.53 7.39
C ALA A 27 2.24 -13.79 6.68
N ALA A 28 0.98 -13.78 6.25
CA ALA A 28 0.36 -14.86 5.50
C ALA A 28 1.04 -15.07 4.12
N SER A 29 1.31 -13.99 3.39
CA SER A 29 2.01 -14.05 2.10
C SER A 29 3.43 -14.59 2.24
N VAL A 30 4.20 -14.11 3.23
CA VAL A 30 5.56 -14.59 3.50
C VAL A 30 5.56 -16.05 3.91
N ALA A 31 4.66 -16.47 4.81
CA ALA A 31 4.53 -17.86 5.23
C ALA A 31 4.19 -18.80 4.05
N SER A 32 3.37 -18.33 3.10
CA SER A 32 3.01 -19.07 1.89
C SER A 32 4.21 -19.28 0.96
N VAL A 33 5.01 -18.23 0.75
CA VAL A 33 6.26 -18.30 -0.05
C VAL A 33 7.28 -19.22 0.60
N LEU A 34 7.47 -19.13 1.92
CA LEU A 34 8.39 -19.99 2.67
C LEU A 34 8.03 -21.48 2.59
N LYS A 35 6.73 -21.78 2.42
CA LYS A 35 6.22 -23.14 2.21
C LYS A 35 6.26 -23.58 0.73
N GLY A 36 6.76 -22.74 -0.18
CA GLY A 36 6.83 -23.02 -1.62
C GLY A 36 5.54 -22.72 -2.40
N HIS A 37 4.49 -22.26 -1.74
CA HIS A 37 3.18 -21.96 -2.35
C HIS A 37 3.11 -20.51 -2.86
N HIS A 38 3.88 -20.22 -3.91
CA HIS A 38 3.94 -18.88 -4.52
C HIS A 38 2.59 -18.40 -5.08
N ASP A 39 1.79 -19.30 -5.66
CA ASP A 39 0.47 -18.96 -6.21
C ASP A 39 -0.51 -18.51 -5.11
N LEU A 40 -0.40 -19.12 -3.93
CA LEU A 40 -1.23 -18.77 -2.76
C LEU A 40 -0.85 -17.38 -2.23
N ALA A 41 0.45 -17.06 -2.22
CA ALA A 41 0.94 -15.74 -1.84
C ALA A 41 0.44 -14.64 -2.79
N ILE A 42 0.47 -14.90 -4.11
CA ILE A 42 -0.06 -13.95 -5.10
C ILE A 42 -1.58 -13.79 -4.92
N GLY A 43 -2.31 -14.90 -4.72
CA GLY A 43 -3.74 -14.88 -4.46
C GLY A 43 -4.11 -14.06 -3.23
N ASN A 44 -3.34 -14.19 -2.14
CA ASN A 44 -3.53 -13.41 -0.92
C ASN A 44 -3.30 -11.90 -1.16
N ILE A 45 -2.21 -11.53 -1.82
CA ILE A 45 -1.89 -10.12 -2.13
C ILE A 45 -2.98 -9.48 -3.01
N VAL A 46 -3.39 -10.16 -4.07
CA VAL A 46 -4.39 -9.64 -5.01
C VAL A 46 -5.77 -9.57 -4.35
N GLY A 47 -6.16 -10.62 -3.63
CA GLY A 47 -7.45 -10.69 -2.92
C GLY A 47 -7.60 -9.62 -1.85
N SER A 48 -6.58 -9.42 -1.00
CA SER A 48 -6.56 -8.38 0.02
C SER A 48 -6.68 -6.98 -0.57
N ASN A 49 -5.98 -6.68 -1.66
CA ASN A 49 -6.07 -5.37 -2.31
C ASN A 49 -7.47 -5.12 -2.91
N ILE A 50 -8.10 -6.14 -3.49
CA ILE A 50 -9.46 -6.04 -4.01
C ILE A 50 -10.45 -5.78 -2.86
N LEU A 51 -10.35 -6.52 -1.75
CA LEU A 51 -11.21 -6.28 -0.58
C LEU A 51 -10.98 -4.91 0.05
N ASN A 52 -9.73 -4.44 0.13
CA ASN A 52 -9.44 -3.11 0.65
C ASN A 52 -10.08 -2.01 -0.22
N LEU A 53 -10.08 -2.16 -1.55
CA LEU A 53 -10.73 -1.19 -2.45
C LEU A 53 -12.26 -1.27 -2.44
N LEU A 54 -12.83 -2.47 -2.34
CA LEU A 54 -14.29 -2.66 -2.44
C LEU A 54 -15.02 -2.56 -1.10
N ALA A 55 -14.38 -2.97 -0.01
CA ALA A 55 -14.99 -3.01 1.31
C ALA A 55 -14.42 -1.93 2.24
N VAL A 56 -13.10 -1.81 2.37
CA VAL A 56 -12.49 -0.93 3.38
C VAL A 56 -12.50 0.54 2.97
N LEU A 57 -12.21 0.86 1.70
CA LEU A 57 -12.16 2.23 1.19
C LEU A 57 -13.52 2.95 1.19
N PRO A 58 -14.65 2.36 0.71
CA PRO A 58 -15.93 3.06 0.70
C PRO A 58 -16.62 3.14 2.06
N PHE A 59 -16.27 2.27 3.03
CA PHE A 59 -16.97 2.17 4.32
C PHE A 59 -16.90 3.46 5.17
N PRO A 60 -15.75 4.15 5.31
CA PRO A 60 -15.67 5.44 6.00
C PRO A 60 -16.47 6.54 5.28
N GLY A 61 -16.45 6.55 3.94
CA GLY A 61 -17.20 7.53 3.14
C GLY A 61 -18.72 7.40 3.29
N LEU A 62 -19.21 6.19 3.57
CA LEU A 62 -20.62 5.93 3.88
C LEU A 62 -21.03 6.42 5.28
N LEU A 63 -20.08 6.45 6.24
CA LEU A 63 -20.34 6.82 7.63
C LEU A 63 -20.11 8.31 7.90
N SER A 64 -19.11 8.92 7.27
CA SER A 64 -18.78 10.33 7.43
C SER A 64 -18.05 10.85 6.19
N ALA A 65 -18.77 11.56 5.32
CA ALA A 65 -18.20 12.29 4.21
C ALA A 65 -17.52 13.58 4.74
N GLY A 66 -16.28 13.44 5.23
CA GLY A 66 -15.46 14.58 5.64
C GLY A 66 -15.08 15.47 4.44
N ALA A 67 -14.86 16.76 4.69
CA ALA A 67 -14.29 17.67 3.69
C ALA A 67 -12.82 17.31 3.46
N ILE A 68 -12.54 16.64 2.34
CA ILE A 68 -11.18 16.29 1.91
C ILE A 68 -10.68 17.39 0.98
N ASP A 69 -9.52 17.97 1.30
CA ASP A 69 -8.84 18.90 0.41
C ASP A 69 -8.50 18.17 -0.90
N SER A 70 -9.19 18.56 -1.97
CA SER A 70 -9.21 17.82 -3.24
C SER A 70 -7.83 17.82 -3.92
N PHE A 71 -6.99 18.80 -3.63
CA PHE A 71 -5.66 18.93 -4.24
C PHE A 71 -4.68 17.89 -3.67
N LEU A 72 -4.65 17.73 -2.35
CA LEU A 72 -3.81 16.73 -1.67
C LEU A 72 -4.27 15.30 -2.01
N PHE A 73 -5.58 15.07 -2.02
CA PHE A 73 -6.15 13.77 -2.36
C PHE A 73 -5.81 13.34 -3.79
N TYR A 74 -5.99 14.22 -4.77
CA TYR A 74 -5.76 13.88 -6.18
C TYR A 74 -4.29 13.54 -6.46
N ARG A 75 -3.36 14.28 -5.86
CA ARG A 75 -1.92 14.05 -6.03
C ARG A 75 -1.47 12.73 -5.42
N ASP A 76 -1.87 12.46 -4.18
CA ASP A 76 -1.44 11.26 -3.46
C ASP A 76 -2.09 10.01 -4.08
N TYR A 77 -3.37 10.10 -4.47
CA TYR A 77 -4.08 9.02 -5.15
C TYR A 77 -3.46 8.69 -6.51
N ILE A 78 -3.11 9.70 -7.32
CA ILE A 78 -2.46 9.48 -8.63
C ILE A 78 -1.08 8.85 -8.46
N GLY A 79 -0.28 9.30 -7.49
CA GLY A 79 1.05 8.74 -7.25
C GLY A 79 1.00 7.25 -6.93
N VAL A 80 0.11 6.85 -6.01
CA VAL A 80 -0.08 5.44 -5.63
C VAL A 80 -0.68 4.63 -6.78
N LEU A 81 -1.59 5.20 -7.56
CA LEU A 81 -2.21 4.54 -8.71
C LEU A 81 -1.18 4.27 -9.83
N ILE A 82 -0.33 5.24 -10.17
CA ILE A 82 0.76 5.06 -11.14
C ILE A 82 1.72 3.98 -10.67
N LEU A 83 2.12 4.01 -9.40
CA LEU A 83 3.01 2.99 -8.83
C LEU A 83 2.39 1.59 -8.89
N THR A 84 1.09 1.49 -8.59
CA THR A 84 0.32 0.24 -8.65
C THR A 84 0.21 -0.29 -10.07
N LEU A 85 -0.05 0.56 -11.07
CA LEU A 85 -0.10 0.18 -12.48
C LEU A 85 1.27 -0.27 -13.00
N LEU A 86 2.35 0.42 -12.60
CA LEU A 86 3.71 -0.01 -12.90
C LEU A 86 4.00 -1.39 -12.33
N LEU A 87 3.69 -1.62 -11.06
CA LEU A 87 3.86 -2.93 -10.41
C LEU A 87 3.04 -4.01 -11.12
N ALA A 88 1.77 -3.73 -11.43
CA ALA A 88 0.89 -4.64 -12.16
C ALA A 88 1.43 -4.96 -13.57
N PHE A 89 1.94 -3.97 -14.29
CA PHE A 89 2.56 -4.16 -15.60
C PHE A 89 3.81 -5.06 -15.53
N PHE A 90 4.70 -4.81 -14.56
CA PHE A 90 5.88 -5.65 -14.35
C PHE A 90 5.51 -7.07 -13.93
N CYS A 91 4.50 -7.23 -13.08
CA CYS A 91 4.00 -8.53 -12.64
C CYS A 91 3.37 -9.31 -13.82
N HIS A 92 2.51 -8.66 -14.61
CA HIS A 92 1.91 -9.26 -15.81
C HIS A 92 2.97 -9.68 -16.83
N ARG A 93 4.00 -8.84 -17.04
CA ARG A 93 5.11 -9.13 -17.95
C ARG A 93 6.03 -10.25 -17.43
N GLY A 94 6.18 -10.39 -16.11
CA GLY A 94 6.90 -11.47 -15.45
C GLY A 94 6.19 -12.82 -15.60
N ILE A 95 4.88 -12.84 -15.34
CA ILE A 95 4.01 -14.02 -15.53
C ILE A 95 4.06 -14.50 -16.99
N LYS A 96 3.91 -13.57 -17.96
CA LYS A 96 3.90 -13.91 -19.39
C LYS A 96 5.24 -14.45 -19.93
N LYS A 97 6.36 -14.16 -19.26
CA LYS A 97 7.69 -14.65 -19.61
C LYS A 97 8.16 -15.85 -18.79
N ASN A 98 7.30 -16.39 -17.91
CA ASN A 98 7.62 -17.44 -16.95
C ASN A 98 8.91 -17.14 -16.13
N LYS A 99 9.20 -15.85 -15.91
CA LYS A 99 10.33 -15.39 -15.12
C LYS A 99 9.81 -14.83 -13.82
N MET A 100 10.23 -15.44 -12.71
CA MET A 100 9.98 -14.89 -11.37
C MET A 100 10.52 -13.46 -11.30
N ILE A 101 9.81 -12.59 -10.59
CA ILE A 101 10.26 -11.22 -10.33
C ILE A 101 11.62 -11.32 -9.63
N SER A 102 12.66 -10.80 -10.27
CA SER A 102 14.01 -10.80 -9.70
C SER A 102 14.03 -9.96 -8.42
N ARG A 103 14.83 -10.37 -7.43
CA ARG A 103 15.05 -9.63 -6.17
C ARG A 103 15.42 -8.16 -6.42
N ILE A 104 16.11 -7.89 -7.53
CA ILE A 104 16.49 -6.53 -7.97
C ILE A 104 15.26 -5.67 -8.26
N ASN A 105 14.25 -6.21 -8.96
CA ASN A 105 13.01 -5.46 -9.23
C ASN A 105 12.28 -5.16 -7.92
N GLY A 106 12.25 -6.11 -6.99
CA GLY A 106 11.68 -5.90 -5.65
C GLY A 106 12.35 -4.76 -4.88
N ILE A 107 13.69 -4.72 -4.88
CA ILE A 107 14.46 -3.64 -4.22
C ILE A 107 14.17 -2.28 -4.85
N ILE A 108 14.06 -2.21 -6.18
CA ILE A 108 13.73 -0.97 -6.90
C ILE A 108 12.34 -0.48 -6.47
N PHE A 109 11.33 -1.36 -6.46
CA PHE A 109 9.98 -0.99 -6.01
C PHE A 109 9.94 -0.56 -4.54
N LEU A 110 10.67 -1.25 -3.67
CA LEU A 110 10.74 -0.91 -2.24
C LEU A 110 11.41 0.45 -2.02
N SER A 111 12.43 0.78 -2.83
CA SER A 111 13.11 2.08 -2.80
C SER A 111 12.20 3.21 -3.27
N ILE A 112 11.43 2.99 -4.34
CA ILE A 112 10.44 3.97 -4.83
C ILE A 112 9.34 4.20 -3.79
N TYR A 113 8.82 3.12 -3.20
CA TYR A 113 7.82 3.21 -2.14
C TYR A 113 8.35 3.96 -0.91
N GLY A 114 9.56 3.62 -0.44
CA GLY A 114 10.21 4.30 0.68
C GLY A 114 10.45 5.79 0.42
N GLY A 115 10.90 6.14 -0.80
CA GLY A 115 11.07 7.54 -1.22
C GLY A 115 9.76 8.32 -1.24
N TRP A 116 8.71 7.75 -1.85
CA TRP A 116 7.37 8.36 -1.88
C TRP A 116 6.79 8.53 -0.46
N PHE A 117 6.90 7.50 0.37
CA PHE A 117 6.42 7.52 1.75
C PHE A 117 7.16 8.58 2.60
N THR A 118 8.47 8.74 2.41
CA THR A 118 9.26 9.77 3.10
C THR A 118 8.86 11.18 2.65
N LEU A 119 8.62 11.39 1.36
CA LEU A 119 8.12 12.66 0.83
C LEU A 119 6.74 13.01 1.39
N MET A 120 5.85 12.03 1.52
CA MET A 120 4.53 12.22 2.12
C MET A 120 4.62 12.62 3.59
N LEU A 121 5.51 11.98 4.37
CA LEU A 121 5.73 12.33 5.77
C LEU A 121 6.25 13.76 5.95
N ILE A 122 7.20 14.18 5.11
CA ILE A 122 7.76 15.55 5.16
C ILE A 122 6.67 16.59 4.85
N GLN A 123 5.82 16.32 3.86
CA GLN A 123 4.76 17.25 3.47
C GLN A 123 3.57 17.29 4.44
N THR A 124 3.32 16.22 5.19
CA THR A 124 2.26 16.20 6.22
C THR A 124 2.66 16.98 7.48
N GLN A 125 3.96 17.22 7.68
CA GLN A 125 4.52 18.02 8.78
C GLN A 125 4.64 19.52 8.45
N SER A 126 4.42 19.92 7.19
CA SER A 126 4.55 21.30 6.69
C SER A 126 3.19 22.00 6.63
#